data_AF-A0A3N4JG58-F1
#
_entry.id   AF-A0A3N4JG58-F1
#
_cell.length_a   1.000
_cell.length_b   1.000
_cell.length_c   1.000
_cell.angle_alpha   90.00
_cell.angle_beta   90.00
_cell.angle_gamma   90.00
#
_symmetry.space_group_name_H-M   'P 1'
#
loop_
_entity.id
_entity.type
_entity.pdbx_description
1 polymer ?
#
loop_
_entity_poly.entity_id
_entity_poly.type
_entity_poly.pdbx_seq_one_letter_code
_entity_poly.pdbx_strand_id
1 'polypeptide(L)' 'MVKFNQSAIEEKKSVQQFKTHYHTKWKTFTHLLNSSGFGWNDENRVVTASDNVWNDYLAKHPKAAEF' A
#
# COMPACT_ATOMS: atom_id res chain seq x y z
N MET A 1 20.71 -36.31 12.11
CA MET A 1 20.30 -35.54 10.91
C MET A 1 19.12 -34.67 11.30
N VAL A 2 19.31 -33.35 11.37
CA VAL A 2 18.22 -32.40 11.72
C VAL A 2 17.27 -32.31 10.52
N LYS A 3 16.06 -32.84 10.66
CA LYS A 3 15.02 -32.69 9.64
C LYS A 3 14.45 -31.28 9.77
N PHE A 4 14.83 -30.39 8.85
CA PHE A 4 14.26 -29.06 8.76
C PHE A 4 12.79 -29.16 8.35
N ASN A 5 11.92 -28.49 9.09
CA ASN A 5 10.48 -28.48 8.83
C ASN A 5 10.16 -27.46 7.73
N GLN A 6 10.16 -27.92 6.48
CA GLN A 6 9.96 -27.10 5.29
C GLN A 6 8.61 -26.36 5.27
N SER A 7 7.53 -26.97 5.78
CA SER A 7 6.19 -26.34 5.79
C SER A 7 6.13 -25.13 6.73
N ALA A 8 6.81 -25.18 7.86
CA ALA A 8 6.91 -24.05 8.79
C ALA A 8 7.72 -22.88 8.21
N ILE A 9 8.65 -23.15 7.29
CA ILE A 9 9.42 -22.11 6.58
C ILE A 9 8.53 -21.42 5.53
N GLU A 10 7.75 -22.19 4.79
CA GLU A 10 6.83 -21.69 3.77
C GLU A 10 5.69 -20.86 4.37
N GLU A 11 5.12 -21.30 5.50
CA GLU A 11 4.10 -20.54 6.24
C GLU A 11 4.64 -19.19 6.72
N LYS A 12 5.84 -19.17 7.33
CA LYS A 12 6.49 -17.93 7.76
C LYS A 12 6.78 -16.99 6.58
N LYS A 13 7.22 -17.52 5.44
CA LYS A 13 7.47 -16.73 4.24
C LYS A 13 6.18 -16.11 3.68
N SER A 14 5.10 -16.89 3.63
CA SER A 14 3.77 -16.45 3.20
C SER A 14 3.24 -15.32 4.10
N VAL A 15 3.25 -15.53 5.42
CA VAL A 15 2.85 -14.52 6.41
C VAL A 15 3.68 -13.24 6.26
N GLN A 16 5.00 -13.37 6.06
CA GLN A 16 5.89 -12.22 5.88
C GLN A 16 5.59 -11.46 4.58
N GLN A 17 5.25 -12.15 3.49
CA GLN A 17 4.84 -11.52 2.22
C GLN A 17 3.55 -10.74 2.39
N PHE A 18 2.52 -11.33 3.02
CA PHE A 18 1.27 -10.63 3.33
C PHE A 18 1.52 -9.40 4.20
N LYS A 19 2.29 -9.54 5.29
CA LYS A 19 2.63 -8.44 6.19
C LYS A 19 3.31 -7.29 5.44
N THR A 20 4.27 -7.59 4.57
CA THR A 20 5.00 -6.58 3.79
C THR A 20 4.08 -5.89 2.77
N HIS A 21 3.22 -6.65 2.10
CA HIS A 21 2.26 -6.14 1.13
C HIS A 21 1.28 -5.15 1.77
N TYR A 22 0.61 -5.55 2.85
CA TYR A 22 -0.34 -4.69 3.56
C TYR A 22 0.33 -3.47 4.17
N HIS A 23 1.53 -3.63 4.75
CA HIS A 23 2.25 -2.51 5.34
C HIS A 23 2.66 -1.46 4.29
N THR A 24 3.04 -1.90 3.09
CA THR A 24 3.41 -0.98 1.99
C THR A 24 2.19 -0.21 1.51
N LYS A 25 1.05 -0.90 1.28
CA LYS A 25 -0.20 -0.24 0.89
C LYS A 25 -0.66 0.77 1.94
N TRP A 26 -0.64 0.39 3.21
CA TRP A 26 -0.98 1.29 4.32
C TRP A 26 -0.12 2.55 4.31
N LYS A 27 1.20 2.40 4.17
CA LYS A 27 2.12 3.56 4.07
C LYS A 27 1.78 4.48 2.92
N THR A 28 1.45 3.95 1.74
CA THR A 28 1.04 4.76 0.58
C THR A 28 -0.24 5.53 0.88
N PHE A 29 -1.26 4.88 1.47
CA PHE A 29 -2.50 5.55 1.85
C PHE A 29 -2.28 6.66 2.90
N THR A 30 -1.47 6.38 3.93
CA THR A 30 -1.11 7.39 4.93
C THR A 30 -0.37 8.56 4.30
N HIS A 31 0.52 8.30 3.33
CA HIS A 31 1.23 9.37 2.63
C HIS A 31 0.29 10.25 1.80
N LEU A 32 -0.64 9.63 1.05
CA LEU A 32 -1.66 10.34 0.28
C LEU A 32 -2.52 11.21 1.19
N LEU A 33 -3.03 10.64 2.30
CA LEU A 33 -3.86 11.39 3.25
C LEU A 33 -3.12 12.53 3.96
N ASN A 34 -1.80 12.45 4.09
CA ASN A 34 -0.97 13.53 4.62
C ASN A 34 -0.59 14.58 3.57
N SER A 35 -0.84 14.32 2.28
CA SER A 35 -0.58 15.28 1.22
C SER A 35 -1.79 16.22 1.03
N SER A 36 -1.51 17.50 0.77
CA SER A 36 -2.54 18.53 0.67
C SER A 36 -3.51 18.24 -0.50
N GLY A 37 -4.81 18.37 -0.26
CA GLY A 37 -5.85 18.18 -1.26
C GLY A 37 -6.42 16.77 -1.36
N PHE A 38 -5.85 15.80 -0.63
CA PHE A 38 -6.42 14.47 -0.47
C PHE A 38 -7.26 14.39 0.81
N GLY A 39 -8.36 13.66 0.69
CA GLY A 39 -9.27 13.32 1.78
C GLY A 39 -9.52 11.82 1.83
N TRP A 40 -10.33 11.43 2.80
CA TRP A 40 -10.78 10.07 2.99
C TRP A 40 -12.30 10.02 2.90
N ASN A 41 -12.83 9.10 2.11
CA ASN A 41 -14.25 8.79 2.13
C ASN A 41 -14.48 7.55 3.01
N ASP A 42 -15.03 7.77 4.20
CA ASP A 42 -15.32 6.71 5.18
C ASP A 42 -16.38 5.70 4.71
N GLU A 43 -17.33 6.11 3.86
CA GLU A 43 -18.41 5.25 3.36
C GLU A 43 -17.85 4.20 2.41
N ASN A 44 -16.97 4.62 1.50
CA ASN A 44 -16.39 3.77 0.47
C ASN A 44 -15.00 3.23 0.86
N ARG A 45 -14.42 3.72 1.96
CA ARG A 45 -13.05 3.42 2.42
C ARG A 45 -12.00 3.63 1.33
N VAL A 46 -12.10 4.76 0.64
CA VAL A 46 -11.18 5.15 -0.45
C VAL A 46 -10.62 6.55 -0.23
N VAL A 47 -9.42 6.79 -0.74
CA VAL A 47 -8.84 8.14 -0.82
C VAL A 47 -9.57 8.93 -1.89
N THR A 48 -9.98 10.15 -1.56
CA THR A 48 -10.66 11.07 -2.48
C THR A 48 -9.82 12.32 -2.71
N ALA A 49 -9.83 12.83 -3.93
CA ALA A 49 -9.25 14.11 -4.28
C ALA A 49 -9.88 14.59 -5.59
N SER A 50 -9.75 15.88 -5.90
CA SER A 50 -10.11 16.38 -7.23
C SER A 50 -9.17 15.87 -8.31
N ASP A 51 -9.63 15.81 -9.56
CA ASP A 51 -8.81 15.39 -10.70
C ASP A 51 -7.51 16.22 -10.82
N ASN A 52 -7.58 17.51 -10.49
CA ASN A 52 -6.45 18.42 -10.49
C ASN A 52 -5.36 17.96 -9.50
N VAL A 53 -5.77 17.60 -8.28
CA VAL A 53 -4.86 17.11 -7.22
C VAL A 53 -4.27 15.75 -7.60
N TRP A 54 -5.07 14.85 -8.19
CA TRP A 54 -4.57 13.58 -8.73
C TRP A 54 -3.54 13.80 -9.84
N ASN A 55 -3.82 14.69 -10.80
CA ASN A 55 -2.90 14.99 -11.90
C ASN A 55 -1.58 15.58 -11.40
N ASP A 56 -1.64 16.54 -10.47
CA ASP A 56 -0.45 17.14 -9.86
C ASP A 56 0.39 16.11 -9.07
N TYR A 57 -0.28 15.19 -8.37
CA TYR A 57 0.38 14.12 -7.63
C TYR A 57 1.03 13.10 -8.57
N LEU A 58 0.32 12.64 -9.60
CA LEU A 58 0.84 11.68 -10.58
C LEU A 58 2.00 12.26 -11.39
N ALA A 59 1.97 13.56 -11.71
CA ALA A 59 3.09 14.25 -12.35
C ALA A 59 4.37 14.24 -11.49
N LYS A 60 4.23 14.32 -10.15
CA LYS A 60 5.36 14.27 -9.21
C LYS A 60 5.76 12.84 -8.84
N HIS A 61 4.85 11.89 -8.96
CA HIS A 61 5.04 10.49 -8.58
C HIS A 61 4.66 9.54 -9.72
N PRO A 62 5.47 9.43 -10.80
CA PRO A 62 5.13 8.61 -11.97
C PRO A 62 4.89 7.13 -11.64
N LYS A 63 5.59 6.60 -10.64
CA LYS A 63 5.40 5.22 -10.16
C LYS A 63 4.04 4.96 -9.51
N ALA A 64 3.33 6.02 -9.09
CA ALA A 64 1.98 5.89 -8.56
C ALA A 64 0.95 5.65 -9.67
N ALA A 65 1.28 5.98 -10.93
CA ALA A 65 0.41 5.72 -12.09
C ALA A 65 0.44 4.24 -12.54
N GLU A 66 1.40 3.46 -12.06
CA GLU A 66 1.55 2.04 -12.40
C GLU A 66 0.72 1.08 -11.51
N PHE A 67 -0.03 1.62 -10.54
CA PHE A 67 -0.81 0.85 -9.56
C PHE A 67 -2.28 0.66 -9.94
#